data_AF-A0A9E5EN74-F1
#
_entry.id   AF-A0A9E5EN74-F1
#
_cell.length_a   1.000
_cell.length_b   1.000
_cell.length_c   1.000
_cell.angle_alpha   90.00
_cell.angle_beta   90.00
_cell.angle_gamma   90.00
#
_symmetry.space_group_name_H-M   'P 1'
#
loop_
_entity.id
_entity.type
_entity.pdbx_description
1 polymer ?
#
loop_
_entity_poly.entity_id
_entity_poly.type
_entity_poly.pdbx_seq_one_letter_code
_entity_poly.pdbx_strand_id
1 'polypeptide(L)'
;MVATVTYRLPESIAVAVKDIAPFIPGQIVQLAASGVKFEVGSVKALPDKDNPNAGTVVGVLISNIIFEQAAYQQNDQLVSPLGASAQTNLPGKADPGSPTIQWQEEFFSSRQGYPESVSYDRGRLIFTAFPQATNAILWSQIGSPNSFWIDTVAASTQPGAGGNADSAIFELVSGSQDIFFVQGWQQGQFVFTRRGVYYIPASQQYPVQPGNITFERISDDGIANVRPITLNDAMLFINSELNRIAAVRPTGSYTRPFLTQDVSDMHTDLFTGPVHITVTTGDGYRPERMVYVVNKDGSVVVGKAAFGSEGQPLFIGWSPWVSNGTVTWLSARGPSVFYTTVYNYGDVAYAACETGTEQVYLDHALLVNGNNGKATPPDGKGIFYQAPAGTMVTLMDFNLDYGERAIDENGFIIPYPGEDLSSPTLVAGFYTPSIYRPFSYFDRNGDRTKRISIDRISINVEQATDFMLGNKTFTTSVFGADGTVQPKLLDGTFRIRTLGRSWNQSVDVIKHRPGPITVCELSLEVSN
;
A
#
# COMPACT_ATOMS: atom_id res chain seq x y z
N MET A 1 -10.16 -28.53 4.02
CA MET A 1 -10.61 -27.84 2.79
C MET A 1 -10.44 -28.83 1.65
N VAL A 2 -11.54 -29.29 1.03
CA VAL A 2 -11.46 -30.15 -0.16
C VAL A 2 -11.17 -29.23 -1.33
N ALA A 3 -10.00 -29.34 -1.95
CA ALA A 3 -9.64 -28.54 -3.10
C ALA A 3 -10.46 -29.02 -4.31
N THR A 4 -11.45 -28.22 -4.71
CA THR A 4 -12.19 -28.44 -5.95
C THR A 4 -11.29 -28.00 -7.11
N VAL A 5 -10.74 -28.96 -7.86
CA VAL A 5 -10.01 -28.69 -9.10
C VAL A 5 -10.95 -27.97 -10.06
N THR A 6 -10.73 -26.67 -10.25
CA THR A 6 -11.58 -25.80 -11.09
C THR A 6 -11.14 -25.80 -12.55
N TYR A 7 -9.94 -26.32 -12.84
CA TYR A 7 -9.37 -26.38 -14.18
C TYR A 7 -8.84 -27.79 -14.46
N ARG A 8 -9.40 -28.45 -15.48
CA ARG A 8 -8.98 -29.77 -15.97
C ARG A 8 -8.45 -29.58 -17.39
N LEU A 9 -7.44 -30.37 -17.75
CA LEU A 9 -7.00 -30.46 -19.14
C LEU A 9 -8.18 -30.87 -20.03
N PRO A 10 -8.29 -30.32 -21.25
CA PRO A 10 -9.33 -30.69 -22.20
C PRO A 10 -9.36 -32.20 -22.41
N GLU A 11 -10.55 -32.80 -22.31
CA GLU A 11 -10.70 -34.24 -22.46
C GLU A 11 -10.65 -34.62 -23.95
N SER A 12 -10.11 -35.81 -24.23
CA SER A 12 -10.13 -36.37 -25.58
C SER A 12 -11.42 -37.16 -25.81
N ILE A 13 -11.96 -37.06 -27.01
CA ILE A 13 -13.18 -37.73 -27.47
C ILE A 13 -12.87 -38.60 -28.68
N ALA A 14 -13.53 -39.74 -28.78
CA ALA A 14 -13.53 -40.62 -29.94
C ALA A 14 -14.93 -40.67 -30.55
N VAL A 15 -15.05 -40.30 -31.82
CA VAL A 15 -16.30 -40.36 -32.60
C VAL A 15 -16.14 -41.41 -33.70
N ALA A 16 -16.94 -42.47 -33.63
CA ALA A 16 -16.99 -43.48 -34.69
C ALA A 16 -17.85 -42.97 -35.86
N VAL A 17 -17.32 -43.01 -37.08
CA VAL A 17 -17.95 -42.44 -38.27
C VAL A 17 -18.00 -43.44 -39.43
N LYS A 18 -18.97 -43.28 -40.33
CA LYS A 18 -19.12 -44.14 -41.53
C LYS A 18 -18.05 -43.89 -42.59
N ASP A 19 -17.47 -42.71 -42.61
CA ASP A 19 -16.47 -42.31 -43.60
C ASP A 19 -15.45 -41.38 -42.93
N ILE A 20 -14.19 -41.80 -42.90
CA ILE A 20 -13.09 -41.03 -42.32
C ILE A 20 -12.43 -40.06 -43.30
N ALA A 21 -12.67 -40.20 -44.62
CA ALA A 21 -12.00 -39.41 -45.65
C ALA A 21 -12.09 -37.88 -45.48
N PRO A 22 -13.19 -37.30 -44.93
CA PRO A 22 -13.28 -35.87 -44.72
C PRO A 22 -12.38 -35.32 -43.59
N PHE A 23 -11.85 -36.17 -42.70
CA PHE A 23 -11.22 -35.72 -41.47
C PHE A 23 -9.70 -35.86 -41.54
N ILE A 24 -8.99 -34.79 -41.22
CA ILE A 24 -7.52 -34.75 -41.21
C ILE A 24 -7.05 -34.20 -39.84
N PRO A 25 -5.97 -34.74 -39.25
CA PRO A 25 -5.38 -34.16 -38.04
C PRO A 25 -5.11 -32.65 -38.15
N GLY A 26 -5.38 -31.91 -37.07
CA GLY A 26 -5.28 -30.45 -36.98
C GLY A 26 -6.53 -29.68 -37.41
N GLN A 27 -7.57 -30.36 -37.92
CA GLN A 27 -8.82 -29.71 -38.30
C GLN A 27 -9.77 -29.53 -37.12
N ILE A 28 -10.49 -28.41 -37.10
CA ILE A 28 -11.63 -28.23 -36.20
C ILE A 28 -12.85 -28.87 -36.84
N VAL A 29 -13.46 -29.80 -36.12
CA VAL A 29 -14.69 -30.49 -36.53
C VAL A 29 -15.79 -30.24 -35.50
N GLN A 30 -17.03 -30.36 -35.95
CA GLN A 30 -18.21 -30.11 -35.12
C GLN A 30 -19.24 -31.20 -35.33
N LEU A 31 -19.86 -31.68 -34.25
CA LEU A 31 -21.07 -32.49 -34.32
C LEU A 31 -22.28 -31.58 -34.60
N ALA A 32 -23.01 -31.87 -35.68
CA ALA A 32 -24.03 -30.97 -36.24
C ALA A 32 -25.21 -30.72 -35.29
N ALA A 33 -25.72 -31.76 -34.62
CA ALA A 33 -26.87 -31.66 -33.73
C ALA A 33 -26.48 -31.26 -32.30
N SER A 34 -25.40 -31.83 -31.77
CA SER A 34 -24.93 -31.55 -30.39
C SER A 34 -24.10 -30.27 -30.26
N GLY A 35 -23.60 -29.71 -31.37
CA GLY A 35 -22.83 -28.46 -31.37
C GLY A 35 -21.41 -28.59 -30.80
N VAL A 36 -21.00 -29.79 -30.37
CA VAL A 36 -19.70 -30.04 -29.75
C VAL A 36 -18.59 -29.92 -30.78
N LYS A 37 -17.55 -29.16 -30.45
CA LYS A 37 -16.38 -28.91 -31.30
C LYS A 37 -15.13 -29.54 -30.70
N PHE A 38 -14.32 -30.16 -31.56
CA PHE A 38 -13.03 -30.70 -31.16
C PHE A 38 -12.02 -30.61 -32.30
N GLU A 39 -10.74 -30.59 -31.95
CA GLU A 39 -9.66 -30.65 -32.92
C GLU A 39 -9.32 -32.12 -33.18
N VAL A 40 -9.31 -32.53 -34.45
CA VAL A 40 -8.92 -33.88 -34.85
C VAL A 40 -7.45 -34.08 -34.50
N GLY A 41 -7.15 -34.99 -33.57
CA GLY A 41 -5.77 -35.36 -33.23
C GLY A 41 -5.29 -36.58 -34.00
N SER A 42 -6.19 -37.53 -34.28
CA SER A 42 -5.89 -38.68 -35.13
C SER A 42 -7.15 -39.25 -35.78
N VAL A 43 -6.95 -39.96 -36.88
CA VAL A 43 -8.02 -40.67 -37.60
C VAL A 43 -7.57 -42.11 -37.78
N LYS A 44 -8.36 -43.04 -37.25
CA LYS A 44 -8.06 -44.47 -37.29
C LYS A 44 -9.07 -45.19 -38.17
N ALA A 45 -8.60 -45.77 -39.27
CA ALA A 45 -9.41 -46.67 -40.06
C ALA A 45 -9.75 -47.93 -39.24
N LEU A 46 -11.03 -48.28 -39.22
CA LEU A 46 -11.55 -49.55 -38.71
C LEU A 46 -12.42 -50.13 -39.82
N PRO A 47 -11.81 -50.55 -40.94
CA PRO A 47 -12.54 -51.00 -42.11
C PRO A 47 -13.41 -52.21 -41.72
N ASP A 48 -14.71 -52.08 -41.96
CA ASP A 48 -15.64 -53.20 -41.93
C ASP A 48 -15.65 -53.85 -43.32
N LYS A 49 -16.00 -55.14 -43.40
CA LYS A 49 -16.12 -55.87 -44.66
C LYS A 49 -17.05 -55.17 -45.66
N ASP A 50 -18.04 -54.43 -45.15
CA ASP A 50 -19.05 -53.71 -45.93
C ASP A 50 -18.76 -52.20 -46.10
N ASN A 51 -17.75 -51.66 -45.41
CA ASN A 51 -17.38 -50.24 -45.53
C ASN A 51 -15.89 -50.00 -45.27
N PRO A 52 -15.06 -49.88 -46.32
CA PRO A 52 -13.61 -49.71 -46.20
C PRO A 52 -13.20 -48.35 -45.61
N ASN A 53 -14.11 -47.36 -45.61
CA ASN A 53 -13.85 -46.01 -45.12
C ASN A 53 -14.37 -45.79 -43.70
N ALA A 54 -14.93 -46.81 -43.05
CA ALA A 54 -15.36 -46.71 -41.66
C ALA A 54 -14.17 -46.54 -40.72
N GLY A 55 -14.36 -45.79 -39.64
CA GLY A 55 -13.30 -45.58 -38.67
C GLY A 55 -13.70 -44.73 -37.49
N THR A 56 -12.70 -44.27 -36.76
CA THR A 56 -12.86 -43.43 -35.57
C THR A 56 -12.00 -42.20 -35.71
N VAL A 57 -12.62 -41.03 -35.50
CA VAL A 57 -11.95 -39.74 -35.39
C VAL A 57 -11.74 -39.48 -33.91
N VAL A 58 -10.49 -39.32 -33.50
CA VAL A 58 -10.12 -39.00 -32.11
C VAL A 58 -9.59 -37.58 -32.07
N GLY A 59 -10.03 -36.81 -31.08
CA GLY A 59 -9.62 -35.42 -30.98
C GLY A 59 -9.79 -34.83 -29.59
N VAL A 60 -9.26 -33.64 -29.41
CA VAL A 60 -9.27 -32.91 -28.15
C VAL A 60 -10.42 -31.90 -28.19
N LEU A 61 -11.29 -31.93 -27.18
CA LEU A 61 -12.40 -30.98 -27.08
C LEU A 61 -11.86 -29.54 -27.07
N ILE A 62 -12.43 -28.67 -27.91
CA ILE A 62 -12.04 -27.26 -27.98
C ILE A 62 -12.87 -26.52 -26.94
N SER A 63 -12.50 -26.66 -25.67
CA SER A 63 -12.95 -25.93 -24.47
C SER A 63 -12.86 -26.83 -23.22
N ASN A 64 -13.02 -26.24 -22.03
CA ASN A 64 -13.18 -26.95 -20.75
C ASN A 64 -14.53 -27.70 -20.63
N ILE A 65 -15.19 -28.06 -21.74
CA ILE A 65 -16.38 -28.89 -21.71
C ILE A 65 -16.00 -30.27 -21.18
N ILE A 66 -16.65 -30.68 -20.09
CA ILE A 66 -16.53 -32.03 -19.55
C ILE A 66 -17.17 -32.97 -20.56
N PHE A 67 -16.49 -34.08 -20.88
CA PHE A 67 -17.13 -35.13 -21.66
C PHE A 67 -18.29 -35.71 -20.84
N GLU A 68 -19.52 -35.34 -21.22
CA GLU A 68 -20.74 -35.92 -20.70
C GLU A 68 -21.44 -36.69 -21.81
N GLN A 69 -21.47 -38.03 -21.70
CA GLN A 69 -22.05 -38.88 -22.74
C GLN A 69 -23.52 -38.53 -23.05
N ALA A 70 -24.24 -37.98 -22.06
CA ALA A 70 -25.62 -37.54 -22.19
C ALA A 70 -25.81 -36.29 -23.09
N ALA A 71 -24.75 -35.51 -23.34
CA ALA A 71 -24.80 -34.33 -24.21
C ALA A 71 -24.78 -34.67 -25.71
N TYR A 72 -24.50 -35.93 -26.06
CA TYR A 72 -24.36 -36.37 -27.45
C TYR A 72 -25.63 -37.08 -27.93
N GLN A 73 -25.99 -36.83 -29.20
CA GLN A 73 -27.12 -37.51 -29.83
C GLN A 73 -26.68 -38.75 -30.61
N GLN A 74 -27.54 -39.76 -30.61
CA GLN A 74 -27.35 -40.94 -31.47
C GLN A 74 -27.63 -40.54 -32.92
N ASN A 75 -26.80 -41.03 -33.86
CA ASN A 75 -26.87 -40.72 -35.30
C ASN A 75 -26.60 -39.24 -35.67
N ASP A 76 -25.84 -38.51 -34.86
CA ASP A 76 -25.34 -37.17 -35.21
C ASP A 76 -24.40 -37.23 -36.44
N GLN A 77 -24.14 -36.09 -37.08
CA GLN A 77 -23.17 -35.97 -38.17
C GLN A 77 -21.95 -35.20 -37.70
N LEU A 78 -20.76 -35.79 -37.87
CA LEU A 78 -19.52 -35.08 -37.68
C LEU A 78 -19.21 -34.28 -38.96
N VAL A 79 -19.06 -32.97 -38.81
CA VAL A 79 -18.87 -32.02 -39.92
C VAL A 79 -17.48 -31.44 -39.84
N SER A 80 -16.81 -31.41 -40.99
CA SER A 80 -15.51 -30.76 -41.23
C SER A 80 -15.62 -29.79 -42.42
N PRO A 81 -14.64 -28.91 -42.63
CA PRO A 81 -14.56 -28.10 -43.84
C PRO A 81 -14.46 -28.91 -45.15
N LEU A 82 -14.02 -30.17 -45.10
CA LEU A 82 -13.84 -31.03 -46.27
C LEU A 82 -15.04 -31.95 -46.55
N GLY A 83 -16.02 -31.99 -45.65
CA GLY A 83 -17.21 -32.85 -45.76
C GLY A 83 -17.76 -33.28 -44.41
N ALA A 84 -18.80 -34.11 -44.43
CA ALA A 84 -19.47 -34.61 -43.24
C ALA A 84 -19.65 -36.13 -43.28
N SER A 85 -19.72 -36.75 -42.11
CA SER A 85 -19.90 -38.20 -41.98
C SER A 85 -20.85 -38.53 -40.83
N ALA A 86 -21.74 -39.49 -41.06
CA ALA A 86 -22.67 -39.94 -40.03
C ALA A 86 -21.93 -40.73 -38.94
N GLN A 87 -22.24 -40.41 -37.69
CA GLN A 87 -21.78 -41.14 -36.53
C GLN A 87 -22.39 -42.56 -36.52
N THR A 88 -21.59 -43.57 -36.20
CA THR A 88 -22.04 -44.97 -36.10
C THR A 88 -22.41 -45.38 -34.69
N ASN A 89 -21.78 -44.79 -33.67
CA ASN A 89 -22.03 -45.03 -32.24
C ASN A 89 -21.90 -43.74 -31.43
N LEU A 90 -22.53 -43.66 -30.26
CA LEU A 90 -22.33 -42.52 -29.36
C LEU A 90 -20.84 -42.25 -29.13
N PRO A 91 -20.40 -40.98 -29.13
CA PRO A 91 -19.02 -40.64 -28.84
C PRO A 91 -18.60 -41.20 -27.49
N GLY A 92 -17.35 -41.63 -27.40
CA GLY A 92 -16.74 -42.15 -26.19
C GLY A 92 -15.60 -41.26 -25.71
N LYS A 93 -15.31 -41.30 -24.41
CA LYS A 93 -14.09 -40.68 -23.87
C LYS A 93 -12.88 -41.44 -24.42
N ALA A 94 -11.88 -40.71 -24.91
CA ALA A 94 -10.63 -41.25 -25.41
C ALA A 94 -9.48 -40.99 -24.42
N ASP A 95 -8.42 -41.80 -24.51
CA ASP A 95 -7.20 -41.59 -23.73
C ASP A 95 -6.52 -40.26 -24.12
N PRO A 96 -5.89 -39.54 -23.17
CA PRO A 96 -5.39 -38.16 -23.34
C PRO A 96 -4.14 -38.02 -24.25
N GLY A 97 -3.96 -38.93 -25.21
CA GLY A 97 -2.76 -39.01 -26.05
C GLY A 97 -2.83 -38.29 -27.41
N SER A 98 -3.86 -37.49 -27.68
CA SER A 98 -3.97 -36.79 -28.97
C SER A 98 -3.21 -35.46 -28.95
N PRO A 99 -2.15 -35.27 -29.75
CA PRO A 99 -1.49 -33.97 -29.88
C PRO A 99 -2.47 -32.95 -30.48
N THR A 100 -2.57 -31.78 -29.86
CA THR A 100 -3.37 -30.63 -30.32
C THR A 100 -2.42 -29.50 -30.72
N ILE A 101 -2.72 -28.81 -31.81
CA ILE A 101 -2.03 -27.57 -32.20
C ILE A 101 -2.73 -26.32 -31.63
N GLN A 102 -3.94 -26.46 -31.11
CA GLN A 102 -4.70 -25.42 -30.42
C GLN A 102 -4.36 -25.41 -28.92
N TRP A 103 -3.14 -24.99 -28.60
CA TRP A 103 -2.72 -24.70 -27.22
C TRP A 103 -3.13 -23.27 -26.88
N GLN A 104 -3.83 -23.09 -25.75
CA GLN A 104 -3.92 -21.81 -25.06
C GLN A 104 -3.00 -21.90 -23.85
N GLU A 105 -1.93 -21.09 -23.82
CA GLU A 105 -1.12 -20.98 -22.62
C GLU A 105 -1.86 -20.13 -21.60
N GLU A 106 -1.86 -20.57 -20.34
CA GLU A 106 -2.23 -19.70 -19.24
C GLU A 106 -1.30 -18.47 -19.27
N PHE A 107 -1.81 -17.26 -18.98
CA PHE A 107 -0.98 -16.04 -18.92
C PHE A 107 -0.37 -15.81 -17.53
N PHE A 108 -0.72 -16.59 -16.53
CA PHE A 108 -0.02 -16.66 -15.25
C PHE A 108 -0.38 -17.99 -14.59
N SER A 109 0.62 -18.64 -13.99
CA SER A 109 0.49 -19.98 -13.40
C SER A 109 1.63 -20.22 -12.43
N SER A 110 1.63 -21.36 -11.73
CA SER A 110 2.77 -21.76 -10.88
C SER A 110 4.08 -21.88 -11.65
N ARG A 111 4.04 -22.12 -12.98
CA ARG A 111 5.22 -22.19 -13.84
C ARG A 111 5.69 -20.81 -14.32
N GLN A 112 4.76 -19.93 -14.62
CA GLN A 112 5.04 -18.62 -15.22
C GLN A 112 5.17 -17.48 -14.20
N GLY A 113 4.75 -17.72 -12.95
CA GLY A 113 4.65 -16.72 -11.92
C GLY A 113 3.27 -16.06 -11.87
N TYR A 114 2.93 -15.55 -10.70
CA TYR A 114 1.69 -14.80 -10.44
C TYR A 114 1.97 -13.29 -10.43
N PRO A 115 0.97 -12.44 -10.72
CA PRO A 115 1.11 -11.00 -10.60
C PRO A 115 1.50 -10.60 -9.17
N GLU A 116 2.46 -9.69 -9.02
CA GLU A 116 2.89 -9.20 -7.70
C GLU A 116 1.97 -8.10 -7.16
N SER A 117 1.14 -7.49 -8.02
CA SER A 117 0.30 -6.35 -7.65
C SER A 117 -1.12 -6.49 -8.16
N VAL A 118 -2.06 -6.14 -7.29
CA VAL A 118 -3.49 -6.18 -7.54
C VAL A 118 -4.16 -4.90 -7.08
N SER A 119 -5.06 -4.38 -7.89
CA SER A 119 -5.93 -3.27 -7.52
C SER A 119 -7.35 -3.50 -8.00
N TYR A 120 -8.28 -2.69 -7.49
CA TYR A 120 -9.68 -2.74 -7.90
C TYR A 120 -10.13 -1.33 -8.20
N ASP A 121 -10.67 -1.13 -9.40
CA ASP A 121 -11.21 0.14 -9.83
C ASP A 121 -12.36 -0.08 -10.80
N ARG A 122 -13.40 0.77 -10.72
CA ARG A 122 -14.54 0.80 -11.65
C ARG A 122 -15.18 -0.58 -11.92
N GLY A 123 -15.28 -1.43 -10.90
CA GLY A 123 -15.91 -2.74 -11.03
C GLY A 123 -15.00 -3.83 -11.62
N ARG A 124 -13.71 -3.54 -11.83
CA ARG A 124 -12.73 -4.46 -12.43
C ARG A 124 -11.61 -4.76 -11.42
N LEU A 125 -11.24 -6.03 -11.31
CA LEU A 125 -10.00 -6.46 -10.68
C LEU A 125 -8.85 -6.28 -11.68
N ILE A 126 -7.75 -5.68 -11.26
CA ILE A 126 -6.64 -5.30 -12.12
C ILE A 126 -5.37 -5.98 -11.61
N PHE A 127 -4.68 -6.69 -12.48
CA PHE A 127 -3.40 -7.34 -12.19
C PHE A 127 -2.28 -6.66 -12.98
N THR A 128 -1.15 -6.49 -12.29
CA THR A 128 0.08 -5.89 -12.84
C THR A 128 1.31 -6.56 -12.24
N ALA A 129 2.51 -6.13 -12.67
CA ALA A 129 3.78 -6.70 -12.24
C ALA A 129 3.86 -8.22 -12.49
N PHE A 130 3.57 -8.64 -13.73
CA PHE A 130 3.73 -10.03 -14.14
C PHE A 130 5.22 -10.35 -14.39
N PRO A 131 5.78 -11.43 -13.83
CA PRO A 131 7.20 -11.76 -14.01
C PRO A 131 7.64 -11.97 -15.47
N GLN A 132 6.76 -12.53 -16.30
CA GLN A 132 7.03 -12.80 -17.72
C GLN A 132 6.71 -11.64 -18.66
N ALA A 133 5.94 -10.65 -18.19
CA ALA A 133 5.44 -9.54 -18.99
C ALA A 133 5.26 -8.31 -18.10
N THR A 134 6.36 -7.68 -17.71
CA THR A 134 6.36 -6.61 -16.72
C THR A 134 5.63 -5.34 -17.18
N ASN A 135 5.38 -5.22 -18.48
CA ASN A 135 4.64 -4.14 -19.11
C ASN A 135 3.16 -4.47 -19.40
N ALA A 136 2.66 -5.62 -18.94
CA ALA A 136 1.28 -6.02 -19.13
C ALA A 136 0.37 -5.52 -18.01
N ILE A 137 -0.85 -5.14 -18.38
CA ILE A 137 -1.94 -4.87 -17.46
C ILE A 137 -3.14 -5.72 -17.89
N LEU A 138 -3.75 -6.39 -16.91
CA LEU A 138 -4.91 -7.23 -17.12
C LEU A 138 -6.06 -6.74 -16.25
N TRP A 139 -7.19 -6.37 -16.85
CA TRP A 139 -8.41 -6.03 -16.14
C TRP A 139 -9.46 -7.12 -16.32
N SER A 140 -10.13 -7.51 -15.24
CA SER A 140 -11.26 -8.44 -15.28
C SER A 140 -12.45 -7.83 -15.99
N GLN A 141 -13.42 -8.66 -16.36
CA GLN A 141 -14.75 -8.20 -16.74
C GLN A 141 -15.39 -7.37 -15.61
N ILE A 142 -16.22 -6.38 -15.97
CA ILE A 142 -16.94 -5.55 -14.99
C ILE A 142 -17.93 -6.42 -14.20
N GLY A 143 -17.90 -6.32 -12.87
CA GLY A 143 -18.82 -7.05 -11.98
C GLY A 143 -18.53 -8.55 -11.86
N SER A 144 -17.51 -9.05 -12.56
CA SER A 144 -17.08 -10.45 -12.53
C SER A 144 -15.55 -10.53 -12.37
N PRO A 145 -15.05 -10.37 -11.12
CA PRO A 145 -13.61 -10.22 -10.84
C PRO A 145 -12.78 -11.48 -11.10
N ASN A 146 -13.42 -12.62 -11.35
CA ASN A 146 -12.80 -13.89 -11.70
C ASN A 146 -12.79 -14.17 -13.21
N SER A 147 -13.38 -13.29 -14.03
CA SER A 147 -13.50 -13.46 -15.48
C SER A 147 -12.45 -12.61 -16.22
N PHE A 148 -11.52 -13.27 -16.90
CA PHE A 148 -10.42 -12.66 -17.67
C PHE A 148 -10.40 -13.12 -19.13
N TRP A 149 -11.57 -13.37 -19.70
CA TRP A 149 -11.70 -13.82 -21.09
C TRP A 149 -11.56 -12.63 -22.06
N ILE A 150 -10.45 -12.59 -22.79
CA ILE A 150 -10.06 -11.44 -23.63
C ILE A 150 -10.45 -11.62 -25.10
N ASP A 151 -10.64 -12.86 -25.58
CA ASP A 151 -10.87 -13.12 -27.01
C ASP A 151 -12.20 -13.83 -27.32
N THR A 152 -12.55 -13.81 -28.60
CA THR A 152 -13.71 -14.49 -29.17
C THR A 152 -13.51 -15.99 -29.36
N VAL A 153 -12.31 -16.54 -29.14
CA VAL A 153 -12.08 -18.01 -29.20
C VAL A 153 -12.48 -18.65 -27.86
N ALA A 154 -12.26 -17.97 -26.74
CA ALA A 154 -12.85 -18.24 -25.43
C ALA A 154 -14.39 -18.17 -25.45
N ALA A 155 -14.96 -17.53 -26.46
CA ALA A 155 -16.39 -17.39 -26.65
C ALA A 155 -17.12 -18.69 -27.04
N SER A 156 -16.43 -19.83 -27.23
CA SER A 156 -17.09 -21.13 -27.34
C SER A 156 -17.90 -21.48 -26.08
N THR A 157 -17.50 -20.94 -24.93
CA THR A 157 -18.24 -21.05 -23.65
C THR A 157 -18.96 -19.76 -23.22
N GLN A 158 -18.61 -18.61 -23.80
CA GLN A 158 -19.18 -17.28 -23.49
C GLN A 158 -19.30 -16.41 -24.77
N PRO A 159 -20.38 -16.56 -25.57
CA PRO A 159 -20.59 -15.78 -26.79
C PRO A 159 -20.71 -14.28 -26.46
N GLY A 160 -19.59 -13.56 -26.46
CA GLY A 160 -19.48 -12.15 -26.05
C GLY A 160 -18.14 -11.74 -25.45
N ALA A 161 -17.26 -12.69 -25.10
CA ALA A 161 -15.91 -12.40 -24.59
C ALA A 161 -15.10 -11.54 -25.59
N GLY A 162 -14.45 -10.49 -25.07
CA GLY A 162 -13.63 -9.54 -25.84
C GLY A 162 -14.38 -8.56 -26.74
N GLY A 163 -15.70 -8.75 -26.95
CA GLY A 163 -16.48 -7.95 -27.89
C GLY A 163 -17.33 -6.84 -27.26
N ASN A 164 -17.61 -6.93 -25.95
CA ASN A 164 -18.47 -5.98 -25.25
C ASN A 164 -17.67 -4.97 -24.43
N ALA A 165 -18.28 -3.81 -24.16
CA ALA A 165 -17.68 -2.74 -23.35
C ALA A 165 -17.29 -3.18 -21.92
N ASP A 166 -17.99 -4.18 -21.38
CA ASP A 166 -17.77 -4.73 -20.04
C ASP A 166 -16.75 -5.88 -20.01
N SER A 167 -16.33 -6.40 -21.17
CA SER A 167 -15.41 -7.55 -21.28
C SER A 167 -14.05 -7.28 -20.66
N ALA A 168 -13.33 -8.34 -20.30
CA ALA A 168 -11.97 -8.26 -19.79
C ALA A 168 -11.02 -7.59 -20.81
N ILE A 169 -9.95 -6.99 -20.29
CA ILE A 169 -9.03 -6.17 -21.07
C ILE A 169 -7.62 -6.65 -20.80
N PHE A 170 -6.81 -6.79 -21.85
CA PHE A 170 -5.39 -7.06 -21.74
C PHE A 170 -4.63 -6.10 -22.65
N GLU A 171 -3.79 -5.27 -22.07
CA GLU A 171 -3.00 -4.28 -22.81
C GLU A 171 -1.54 -4.33 -22.39
N LEU A 172 -0.67 -4.02 -23.35
CA LEU A 172 0.76 -3.87 -23.13
C LEU A 172 1.12 -2.39 -23.22
N VAL A 173 1.77 -1.87 -22.19
CA VAL A 173 2.32 -0.52 -22.22
C VAL A 173 3.61 -0.55 -23.04
N SER A 174 3.73 0.35 -24.01
CA SER A 174 4.90 0.45 -24.89
C SER A 174 6.11 1.09 -24.17
N GLY A 175 7.32 0.76 -24.61
CA GLY A 175 8.56 1.39 -24.11
C GLY A 175 9.30 0.65 -22.97
N SER A 176 9.03 -0.66 -22.78
CA SER A 176 9.67 -1.56 -21.80
C SER A 176 9.66 -1.00 -20.37
N GLN A 177 8.50 -1.14 -19.71
CA GLN A 177 8.27 -0.54 -18.39
C GLN A 177 7.81 -1.60 -17.40
N ASP A 178 8.46 -1.65 -16.26
CA ASP A 178 7.99 -2.44 -15.12
C ASP A 178 6.84 -1.69 -14.46
N ILE A 179 5.62 -2.21 -14.62
CA ILE A 179 4.39 -1.63 -14.08
C ILE A 179 4.18 -2.21 -12.68
N PHE A 180 4.19 -1.36 -11.67
CA PHE A 180 3.96 -1.79 -10.29
C PHE A 180 2.51 -1.63 -9.87
N PHE A 181 1.85 -0.54 -10.22
CA PHE A 181 0.51 -0.26 -9.72
C PHE A 181 -0.35 0.42 -10.78
N VAL A 182 -1.64 0.06 -10.79
CA VAL A 182 -2.69 0.82 -11.48
C VAL A 182 -3.68 1.27 -10.42
N GLN A 183 -3.96 2.56 -10.36
CA GLN A 183 -4.82 3.11 -9.32
C GLN A 183 -5.82 4.09 -9.94
N GLY A 184 -7.11 3.85 -9.69
CA GLY A 184 -8.17 4.77 -10.04
C GLY A 184 -8.17 5.99 -9.13
N TRP A 185 -8.32 7.17 -9.71
CA TRP A 185 -8.54 8.41 -9.00
C TRP A 185 -9.18 9.44 -9.93
N GLN A 186 -10.14 10.22 -9.41
CA GLN A 186 -10.93 11.17 -10.19
C GLN A 186 -11.55 10.47 -11.42
N GLN A 187 -11.49 11.12 -12.59
CA GLN A 187 -12.18 10.64 -13.79
C GLN A 187 -11.44 9.52 -14.53
N GLY A 188 -10.18 9.21 -14.22
CA GLY A 188 -9.40 8.18 -14.94
C GLY A 188 -8.65 7.18 -14.05
N GLN A 189 -7.64 6.55 -14.64
CA GLN A 189 -6.70 5.63 -13.96
C GLN A 189 -5.26 6.10 -14.16
N PHE A 190 -4.42 5.82 -13.17
CA PHE A 190 -2.99 6.13 -13.22
C PHE A 190 -2.18 4.85 -13.19
N VAL A 191 -1.26 4.71 -14.14
CA VAL A 191 -0.32 3.60 -14.24
C VAL A 191 1.02 4.06 -13.72
N PHE A 192 1.47 3.46 -12.64
CA PHE A 192 2.73 3.74 -11.97
C PHE A 192 3.77 2.70 -12.39
N THR A 193 4.82 3.18 -13.04
CA THR A 193 5.92 2.33 -13.53
C THR A 193 7.25 2.75 -12.93
N ARG A 194 8.26 1.91 -13.07
CA ARG A 194 9.64 2.25 -12.68
C ARG A 194 10.22 3.47 -13.42
N ARG A 195 9.66 3.87 -14.57
CA ARG A 195 10.23 4.92 -15.45
C ARG A 195 9.31 6.11 -15.66
N GLY A 196 8.12 6.12 -15.06
CA GLY A 196 7.20 7.24 -15.21
C GLY A 196 5.81 6.95 -14.68
N VAL A 197 4.97 7.96 -14.80
CA VAL A 197 3.54 7.85 -14.50
C VAL A 197 2.75 8.13 -15.77
N TYR A 198 1.78 7.27 -16.05
CA TYR A 198 0.86 7.40 -17.17
C TYR A 198 -0.55 7.62 -16.66
N TYR A 199 -1.32 8.37 -17.43
CA TYR A 199 -2.74 8.60 -17.23
C TYR A 199 -3.52 7.87 -18.31
N ILE A 200 -4.58 7.18 -17.91
CA ILE A 200 -5.59 6.62 -18.80
C ILE A 200 -6.84 7.50 -18.64
N PRO A 201 -7.14 8.33 -19.64
CA PRO A 201 -8.35 9.13 -19.65
C PRO A 201 -9.59 8.24 -19.62
N ALA A 202 -10.57 8.61 -18.80
CA ALA A 202 -11.88 8.00 -18.85
C ALA A 202 -12.95 9.04 -18.54
N SER A 203 -14.15 8.81 -19.05
CA SER A 203 -15.33 9.63 -18.78
C SER A 203 -16.58 8.75 -18.78
N GLN A 204 -17.74 9.31 -18.42
CA GLN A 204 -18.99 8.56 -18.52
C GLN A 204 -19.36 8.20 -19.98
N GLN A 205 -18.98 9.06 -20.93
CA GLN A 205 -19.23 8.82 -22.36
C GLN A 205 -18.20 7.87 -22.98
N TYR A 206 -16.97 7.88 -22.47
CA TYR A 206 -15.86 7.06 -22.93
C TYR A 206 -15.22 6.34 -21.73
N PRO A 207 -15.85 5.26 -21.23
CA PRO A 207 -15.29 4.46 -20.15
C PRO A 207 -14.09 3.62 -20.64
N VAL A 208 -13.30 3.11 -19.69
CA VAL A 208 -12.24 2.13 -19.95
C VAL A 208 -12.89 0.82 -20.39
N GLN A 209 -12.70 0.48 -21.66
CA GLN A 209 -13.29 -0.68 -22.32
C GLN A 209 -12.30 -1.27 -23.34
N PRO A 210 -12.45 -2.54 -23.74
CA PRO A 210 -11.59 -3.16 -24.75
C PRO A 210 -11.51 -2.31 -26.03
N GLY A 211 -10.30 -2.12 -26.54
CA GLY A 211 -10.03 -1.36 -27.78
C GLY A 211 -10.11 0.17 -27.65
N ASN A 212 -10.39 0.71 -26.46
CA ASN A 212 -10.44 2.16 -26.20
C ASN A 212 -9.59 2.55 -24.99
N ILE A 213 -8.29 2.23 -25.05
CA ILE A 213 -7.32 2.58 -24.01
C ILE A 213 -6.17 3.34 -24.65
N THR A 214 -5.75 4.41 -24.00
CA THR A 214 -4.57 5.18 -24.38
C THR A 214 -3.77 5.49 -23.13
N PHE A 215 -2.46 5.30 -23.19
CA PHE A 215 -1.54 5.57 -22.10
C PHE A 215 -0.84 6.91 -22.36
N GLU A 216 -1.29 7.96 -21.68
CA GLU A 216 -0.69 9.29 -21.78
C GLU A 216 0.38 9.46 -20.71
N ARG A 217 1.64 9.60 -21.11
CA ARG A 217 2.71 9.82 -20.12
C ARG A 217 2.61 11.24 -19.55
N ILE A 218 2.43 11.36 -18.25
CA ILE A 218 2.33 12.65 -17.56
C ILE A 218 3.61 13.04 -16.83
N SER A 219 4.49 12.08 -16.56
CA SER A 219 5.77 12.27 -15.88
C SER A 219 6.83 11.24 -16.26
N ASP A 220 8.10 11.67 -16.19
CA ASP A 220 9.28 10.83 -16.23
C ASP A 220 9.68 10.28 -14.83
N ASP A 221 9.01 10.73 -13.77
CA ASP A 221 9.25 10.25 -12.41
C ASP A 221 8.73 8.83 -12.25
N GLY A 222 9.66 7.88 -12.12
CA GLY A 222 9.34 6.51 -11.75
C GLY A 222 8.91 6.39 -10.30
N ILE A 223 8.17 5.33 -10.00
CA ILE A 223 7.78 4.95 -8.64
C ILE A 223 8.65 3.79 -8.12
N ALA A 224 8.83 3.70 -6.81
CA ALA A 224 9.33 2.50 -6.16
C ALA A 224 8.26 1.40 -6.08
N ASN A 225 8.64 0.18 -5.67
CA ASN A 225 7.65 -0.86 -5.35
C ASN A 225 7.02 -0.61 -3.96
N VAL A 226 6.47 0.58 -3.77
CA VAL A 226 5.71 0.98 -2.59
C VAL A 226 4.38 1.56 -3.08
N ARG A 227 3.28 1.03 -2.55
CA ARG A 227 1.94 1.36 -3.04
C ARG A 227 1.67 2.87 -2.93
N PRO A 228 1.23 3.54 -4.01
CA PRO A 228 0.82 4.94 -3.96
C PRO A 228 -0.44 5.09 -3.11
N ILE A 229 -0.56 6.21 -2.41
CA ILE A 229 -1.68 6.51 -1.52
C ILE A 229 -2.52 7.64 -2.12
N THR A 230 -3.81 7.38 -2.24
CA THR A 230 -4.76 8.35 -2.77
C THR A 230 -5.33 9.21 -1.64
N LEU A 231 -5.29 10.52 -1.84
CA LEU A 231 -6.02 11.52 -1.08
C LEU A 231 -7.15 12.07 -1.96
N ASN A 232 -8.01 12.91 -1.38
CA ASN A 232 -9.06 13.57 -2.16
C ASN A 232 -8.47 14.44 -3.28
N ASP A 233 -7.38 15.16 -2.98
CA ASP A 233 -6.87 16.25 -3.81
C ASP A 233 -5.52 15.93 -4.50
N ALA A 234 -4.90 14.80 -4.16
CA ALA A 234 -3.66 14.33 -4.77
C ALA A 234 -3.48 12.81 -4.59
N MET A 235 -2.56 12.20 -5.33
CA MET A 235 -2.03 10.87 -5.04
C MET A 235 -0.55 10.96 -4.73
N LEU A 236 -0.14 10.49 -3.55
CA LEU A 236 1.26 10.48 -3.15
C LEU A 236 1.92 9.18 -3.55
N PHE A 237 3.17 9.27 -3.97
CA PHE A 237 3.99 8.12 -4.28
C PHE A 237 5.46 8.38 -3.94
N ILE A 238 6.16 7.30 -3.63
CA ILE A 238 7.61 7.32 -3.40
C ILE A 238 8.30 7.13 -4.74
N ASN A 239 9.28 7.98 -5.05
CA ASN A 239 10.00 7.85 -6.31
C ASN A 239 10.83 6.55 -6.39
N SER A 240 11.22 6.17 -7.61
CA SER A 240 11.98 4.95 -7.89
C SER A 240 13.33 4.85 -7.15
N GLU A 241 13.94 5.97 -6.76
CA GLU A 241 15.21 5.99 -6.03
C GLU A 241 15.05 5.94 -4.51
N LEU A 242 13.82 5.95 -3.98
CA LEU A 242 13.55 5.89 -2.55
C LEU A 242 14.20 7.06 -1.77
N ASN A 243 14.08 8.29 -2.28
CA ASN A 243 14.68 9.49 -1.66
C ASN A 243 13.75 10.72 -1.67
N ARG A 244 12.59 10.64 -2.31
CA ARG A 244 11.60 11.72 -2.33
C ARG A 244 10.16 11.19 -2.42
N ILE A 245 9.24 12.01 -1.97
CA ILE A 245 7.79 11.85 -2.11
C ILE A 245 7.32 12.80 -3.19
N ALA A 246 6.64 12.27 -4.19
CA ALA A 246 6.01 13.04 -5.25
C ALA A 246 4.49 12.87 -5.19
N ALA A 247 3.78 13.82 -5.80
CA ALA A 247 2.33 13.85 -5.84
C ALA A 247 1.84 13.99 -7.28
N VAL A 248 0.90 13.14 -7.69
CA VAL A 248 0.03 13.40 -8.84
C VAL A 248 -1.09 14.32 -8.38
N ARG A 249 -1.33 15.41 -9.10
CA ARG A 249 -2.33 16.43 -8.72
C ARG A 249 -3.04 17.02 -9.92
N PRO A 250 -4.23 17.62 -9.75
CA PRO A 250 -4.91 18.29 -10.83
C PRO A 250 -4.27 19.66 -11.07
N THR A 251 -4.28 20.09 -12.34
CA THR A 251 -3.74 21.39 -12.77
C THR A 251 -4.82 22.45 -12.94
N GLY A 252 -6.09 22.05 -13.04
CA GLY A 252 -7.20 22.91 -13.46
C GLY A 252 -7.22 23.19 -14.98
N SER A 253 -6.28 22.64 -15.77
CA SER A 253 -6.21 22.80 -17.22
C SER A 253 -6.84 21.61 -17.95
N TYR A 254 -7.59 21.89 -19.02
CA TYR A 254 -8.19 20.85 -19.86
C TYR A 254 -7.17 20.08 -20.72
N THR A 255 -6.08 20.71 -21.14
CA THR A 255 -5.11 20.11 -22.08
C THR A 255 -4.09 19.21 -21.39
N ARG A 256 -3.78 19.48 -20.12
CA ARG A 256 -2.91 18.65 -19.28
C ARG A 256 -3.52 18.59 -17.89
N PRO A 257 -4.54 17.75 -17.65
CA PRO A 257 -5.33 17.76 -16.43
C PRO A 257 -4.54 17.38 -15.19
N PHE A 258 -3.45 16.63 -15.35
CA PHE A 258 -2.60 16.18 -14.25
C PHE A 258 -1.12 16.48 -14.48
N LEU A 259 -0.42 16.75 -13.39
CA LEU A 259 1.05 16.83 -13.36
C LEU A 259 1.58 16.12 -12.11
N THR A 260 2.86 15.77 -12.13
CA THR A 260 3.59 15.36 -10.94
C THR A 260 4.35 16.53 -10.36
N GLN A 261 4.39 16.62 -9.04
CA GLN A 261 5.15 17.62 -8.30
C GLN A 261 5.87 16.92 -7.14
N ASP A 262 7.14 17.25 -6.90
CA ASP A 262 7.83 16.84 -5.68
C ASP A 262 7.26 17.61 -4.48
N VAL A 263 6.81 16.88 -3.46
CA VAL A 263 6.25 17.45 -2.22
C VAL A 263 7.23 17.38 -1.06
N SER A 264 8.42 16.82 -1.29
CA SER A 264 9.51 16.65 -0.34
C SER A 264 10.79 17.38 -0.74
N ASP A 265 10.79 18.17 -1.82
CA ASP A 265 11.96 18.81 -2.42
C ASP A 265 12.89 19.49 -1.38
N MET A 266 12.30 20.21 -0.40
CA MET A 266 13.05 20.90 0.66
C MET A 266 13.46 20.03 1.86
N HIS A 267 13.10 18.74 1.85
CA HIS A 267 13.26 17.79 2.96
C HIS A 267 13.69 16.39 2.47
N THR A 268 14.36 16.30 1.32
CA THR A 268 14.79 15.03 0.71
C THR A 268 15.75 14.25 1.60
N ASP A 269 16.49 14.93 2.48
CA ASP A 269 17.39 14.37 3.47
C ASP A 269 16.69 13.52 4.54
N LEU A 270 15.38 13.71 4.75
CA LEU A 270 14.60 12.91 5.71
C LEU A 270 14.26 11.51 5.18
N PHE A 271 14.34 11.28 3.86
CA PHE A 271 13.86 10.06 3.22
C PHE A 271 15.03 9.14 2.85
N THR A 272 15.30 8.16 3.69
CA THR A 272 16.43 7.22 3.58
C THR A 272 15.94 5.80 3.29
N GLY A 273 15.41 5.59 2.08
CA GLY A 273 14.84 4.30 1.71
C GLY A 273 13.44 4.06 2.29
N PRO A 274 12.45 4.94 2.06
CA PRO A 274 11.07 4.76 2.51
C PRO A 274 10.47 3.44 2.00
N VAL A 275 9.94 2.63 2.91
CA VAL A 275 9.37 1.30 2.62
C VAL A 275 7.85 1.28 2.69
N HIS A 276 7.24 2.23 3.39
CA HIS A 276 5.78 2.35 3.48
C HIS A 276 5.35 3.80 3.67
N ILE A 277 4.17 4.13 3.12
CA ILE A 277 3.51 5.43 3.26
C ILE A 277 2.03 5.20 3.60
N THR A 278 1.50 6.00 4.53
CA THR A 278 0.09 5.99 4.89
C THR A 278 -0.39 7.40 5.23
N VAL A 279 -1.71 7.60 5.29
CA VAL A 279 -2.30 8.91 5.59
C VAL A 279 -3.50 8.76 6.51
N THR A 280 -3.62 9.65 7.50
CA THR A 280 -4.82 9.78 8.32
C THR A 280 -5.86 10.68 7.66
N THR A 281 -7.13 10.49 8.01
CA THR A 281 -8.20 11.44 7.68
C THR A 281 -8.19 12.60 8.67
N GLY A 282 -8.71 13.75 8.26
CA GLY A 282 -8.78 14.97 9.07
C GLY A 282 -10.01 15.03 9.98
N ASP A 283 -10.61 13.88 10.32
CA ASP A 283 -11.89 13.81 11.04
C ASP A 283 -11.72 13.54 12.55
N GLY A 284 -10.48 13.67 13.06
CA GLY A 284 -10.12 13.41 14.45
C GLY A 284 -10.02 14.67 15.29
N TYR A 285 -9.43 14.52 16.48
CA TYR A 285 -9.01 15.65 17.32
C TYR A 285 -8.04 16.58 16.60
N ARG A 286 -7.21 16.02 15.70
CA ARG A 286 -6.44 16.78 14.72
C ARG A 286 -7.27 16.95 13.45
N PRO A 287 -7.70 18.19 13.12
CA PRO A 287 -8.41 18.43 11.87
C PRO A 287 -7.49 18.25 10.64
N GLU A 288 -6.18 18.10 10.84
CA GLU A 288 -5.23 18.04 9.74
C GLU A 288 -4.94 16.62 9.27
N ARG A 289 -4.81 16.47 7.94
CA ARG A 289 -4.37 15.21 7.33
C ARG A 289 -2.85 15.09 7.47
N MET A 290 -2.42 14.00 8.09
CA MET A 290 -1.01 13.73 8.33
C MET A 290 -0.57 12.55 7.46
N VAL A 291 0.51 12.74 6.73
CA VAL A 291 1.19 11.71 5.94
C VAL A 291 2.28 11.12 6.81
N TYR A 292 2.34 9.80 6.89
CA TYR A 292 3.38 9.09 7.63
C TYR A 292 4.15 8.23 6.65
N VAL A 293 5.47 8.32 6.70
CA VAL A 293 6.38 7.52 5.89
C VAL A 293 7.35 6.83 6.83
N VAL A 294 7.59 5.55 6.65
CA VAL A 294 8.60 4.80 7.41
C VAL A 294 9.77 4.47 6.49
N ASN A 295 10.98 4.79 6.96
CA ASN A 295 12.23 4.48 6.29
C ASN A 295 12.67 3.04 6.60
N LYS A 296 13.60 2.51 5.80
CA LYS A 296 14.14 1.17 5.98
C LYS A 296 14.87 0.98 7.31
N ASP A 297 15.40 2.05 7.88
CA ASP A 297 16.04 2.07 9.20
C ASP A 297 15.04 2.14 10.38
N GLY A 298 13.74 2.24 10.08
CA GLY A 298 12.64 2.33 11.03
C GLY A 298 12.40 3.71 11.62
N SER A 299 13.09 4.74 11.15
CA SER A 299 12.71 6.13 11.40
C SER A 299 11.41 6.47 10.68
N VAL A 300 10.62 7.37 11.26
CA VAL A 300 9.35 7.80 10.68
C VAL A 300 9.46 9.27 10.29
N VAL A 301 8.99 9.62 9.11
CA VAL A 301 8.87 11.00 8.64
C VAL A 301 7.38 11.34 8.56
N VAL A 302 7.00 12.41 9.24
CA VAL A 302 5.60 12.83 9.34
C VAL A 302 5.42 14.17 8.66
N GLY A 303 4.45 14.23 7.74
CA GLY A 303 4.13 15.39 6.93
C GLY A 303 2.74 15.92 7.23
N LYS A 304 2.60 17.21 7.54
CA LYS A 304 1.27 17.86 7.56
C LYS A 304 0.88 18.25 6.15
N ALA A 305 -0.13 17.60 5.58
CA ALA A 305 -0.58 17.88 4.22
C ALA A 305 -1.55 19.07 4.20
N ALA A 306 -1.08 20.20 3.66
CA ALA A 306 -1.90 21.38 3.40
C ALA A 306 -2.18 21.46 1.89
N PHE A 307 -3.42 21.14 1.51
CA PHE A 307 -3.86 21.24 0.12
C PHE A 307 -4.25 22.68 -0.15
N GLY A 308 -3.54 23.33 -1.07
CA GLY A 308 -4.00 24.58 -1.66
C GLY A 308 -5.25 24.35 -2.51
N SER A 309 -5.99 25.42 -2.83
CA SER A 309 -7.05 25.36 -3.84
C SER A 309 -6.52 24.90 -5.21
N GLU A 310 -7.40 24.56 -6.14
CA GLU A 310 -7.01 24.20 -7.51
C GLU A 310 -6.00 25.21 -8.09
N GLY A 311 -4.85 24.70 -8.55
CA GLY A 311 -3.75 25.51 -9.09
C GLY A 311 -2.71 26.03 -8.08
N GLN A 312 -2.92 25.90 -6.76
CA GLN A 312 -1.92 26.27 -5.74
C GLN A 312 -0.98 25.10 -5.42
N PRO A 313 0.34 25.30 -5.20
CA PRO A 313 1.28 24.22 -4.91
C PRO A 313 0.83 23.40 -3.68
N LEU A 314 0.91 22.08 -3.79
CA LEU A 314 0.71 21.21 -2.63
C LEU A 314 1.94 21.37 -1.74
N PHE A 315 1.74 21.79 -0.50
CA PHE A 315 2.80 21.91 0.47
C PHE A 315 2.60 20.90 1.59
N ILE A 316 3.67 20.17 1.90
CA ILE A 316 3.72 19.27 3.04
C ILE A 316 4.92 19.69 3.90
N GLY A 317 4.63 20.08 5.14
CA GLY A 317 5.67 20.34 6.13
C GLY A 317 6.10 19.03 6.77
N TRP A 318 7.33 18.58 6.51
CA TRP A 318 7.87 17.30 6.97
C TRP A 318 8.67 17.47 8.27
N SER A 319 8.57 16.48 9.15
CA SER A 319 9.34 16.41 10.39
C SER A 319 9.73 14.97 10.70
N PRO A 320 10.97 14.69 11.11
CA PRO A 320 11.37 13.36 11.55
C PRO A 320 10.81 13.06 12.94
N TRP A 321 10.34 11.84 13.11
CA TRP A 321 9.94 11.25 14.38
C TRP A 321 10.89 10.11 14.70
N VAL A 322 11.51 10.19 15.87
CA VAL A 322 12.47 9.22 16.36
C VAL A 322 11.89 8.55 17.60
N SER A 323 11.94 7.23 17.62
CA SER A 323 11.48 6.36 18.71
C SER A 323 12.67 5.57 19.24
N ASN A 324 12.56 5.05 20.45
CA ASN A 324 13.52 4.06 20.96
C ASN A 324 13.37 2.70 20.25
N GLY A 325 12.22 2.46 19.62
CA GLY A 325 11.94 1.31 18.78
C GLY A 325 12.17 1.57 17.30
N THR A 326 12.28 0.49 16.54
CA THR A 326 12.35 0.50 15.07
C THR A 326 10.95 0.25 14.51
N VAL A 327 10.38 1.24 13.82
CA VAL A 327 9.06 1.07 13.19
C VAL A 327 9.21 0.27 11.91
N THR A 328 8.49 -0.84 11.80
CA THR A 328 8.55 -1.75 10.64
C THR A 328 7.36 -1.61 9.70
N TRP A 329 6.23 -1.14 10.24
CA TRP A 329 5.00 -0.95 9.46
C TRP A 329 4.14 0.17 10.04
N LEU A 330 3.39 0.83 9.15
CA LEU A 330 2.41 1.84 9.49
C LEU A 330 1.08 1.48 8.85
N SER A 331 -0.02 1.76 9.54
CA SER A 331 -1.35 1.74 8.92
C SER A 331 -2.23 2.81 9.52
N ALA A 332 -3.12 3.38 8.72
CA ALA A 332 -4.05 4.40 9.18
C ALA A 332 -5.49 3.95 8.97
N ARG A 333 -6.35 4.31 9.93
CA ARG A 333 -7.81 4.14 9.84
C ARG A 333 -8.49 5.37 10.42
N GLY A 334 -9.13 6.15 9.55
CA GLY A 334 -9.71 7.43 9.96
C GLY A 334 -8.62 8.33 10.55
N PRO A 335 -8.82 8.91 11.74
CA PRO A 335 -7.83 9.77 12.37
C PRO A 335 -6.70 9.02 13.09
N SER A 336 -6.83 7.70 13.28
CA SER A 336 -5.88 6.91 14.04
C SER A 336 -4.80 6.33 13.13
N VAL A 337 -3.57 6.34 13.62
CA VAL A 337 -2.41 5.69 13.02
C VAL A 337 -1.91 4.60 13.96
N PHE A 338 -1.64 3.44 13.40
CA PHE A 338 -1.12 2.26 14.08
C PHE A 338 0.30 2.00 13.61
N TYR A 339 1.17 1.74 14.57
CA TYR A 339 2.59 1.47 14.37
C TYR A 339 2.85 0.01 14.72
N THR A 340 3.63 -0.69 13.89
CA THR A 340 4.26 -1.94 14.30
C THR A 340 5.71 -1.64 14.63
N THR A 341 6.02 -1.57 15.91
CA THR A 341 7.31 -1.13 16.44
C THR A 341 8.04 -2.30 17.06
N VAL A 342 9.32 -2.45 16.74
CA VAL A 342 10.18 -3.47 17.35
C VAL A 342 11.14 -2.80 18.32
N TYR A 343 11.04 -3.17 19.59
CA TYR A 343 11.95 -2.76 20.66
C TYR A 343 12.99 -3.84 20.90
N ASN A 344 14.26 -3.47 20.85
CA ASN A 344 15.36 -4.41 21.09
C ASN A 344 15.89 -4.22 22.51
N TYR A 345 15.79 -5.29 23.30
CA TYR A 345 16.25 -5.38 24.68
C TYR A 345 17.43 -6.36 24.74
N GLY A 346 18.62 -5.90 24.34
CA GLY A 346 19.77 -6.78 24.10
C GLY A 346 19.54 -7.68 22.90
N ASP A 347 19.65 -9.00 23.07
CA ASP A 347 19.42 -9.99 22.01
C ASP A 347 17.93 -10.35 21.81
N VAL A 348 17.03 -9.80 22.64
CA VAL A 348 15.59 -10.07 22.57
C VAL A 348 14.87 -8.92 21.86
N ALA A 349 14.16 -9.25 20.77
CA ALA A 349 13.30 -8.32 20.05
C ALA A 349 11.84 -8.51 20.48
N TYR A 350 11.17 -7.42 20.86
CA TYR A 350 9.74 -7.39 21.14
C TYR A 350 9.02 -6.54 20.10
N ALA A 351 8.01 -7.11 19.45
CA ALA A 351 7.16 -6.38 18.52
C ALA A 351 5.86 -5.94 19.22
N ALA A 352 5.59 -4.65 19.19
CA ALA A 352 4.38 -4.02 19.68
C ALA A 352 3.53 -3.50 18.50
N CYS A 353 2.22 -3.57 18.65
CA CYS A 353 1.29 -2.82 17.80
C CYS A 353 0.73 -1.67 18.64
N GLU A 354 1.08 -0.45 18.26
CA GLU A 354 0.86 0.75 19.04
C GLU A 354 -0.05 1.72 18.29
N THR A 355 -0.71 2.61 19.03
CA THR A 355 -1.50 3.70 18.45
C THR A 355 -1.09 5.01 19.09
N GLY A 356 -1.04 6.07 18.29
CA GLY A 356 -0.84 7.42 18.81
C GLY A 356 -2.09 7.91 19.55
N THR A 357 -1.90 8.65 20.63
CA THR A 357 -2.94 9.39 21.36
C THR A 357 -2.38 10.74 21.82
N GLU A 358 -3.25 11.71 22.07
CA GLU A 358 -2.87 13.04 22.55
C GLU A 358 -2.83 13.15 24.08
N GLN A 359 -3.15 12.06 24.78
CA GLN A 359 -3.19 12.03 26.23
C GLN A 359 -1.91 11.48 26.87
N VAL A 360 -1.04 10.88 26.04
CA VAL A 360 0.16 10.19 26.49
C VAL A 360 1.35 10.75 25.72
N TYR A 361 2.35 11.22 26.46
CA TYR A 361 3.53 11.92 25.92
C TYR A 361 4.80 11.09 26.04
N LEU A 362 4.64 9.77 26.06
CA LEU A 362 5.69 8.78 26.17
C LEU A 362 5.60 7.83 24.97
N ASP A 363 6.76 7.32 24.58
CA ASP A 363 6.93 6.23 23.62
C ASP A 363 6.82 4.88 24.35
N HIS A 364 6.41 3.81 23.65
CA HIS A 364 6.13 2.49 24.25
C HIS A 364 5.32 2.57 25.56
N ALA A 365 4.29 3.40 25.59
CA ALA A 365 3.59 3.72 26.82
C ALA A 365 2.58 2.61 27.21
N LEU A 366 2.68 2.15 28.45
CA LEU A 366 1.79 1.15 29.06
C LEU A 366 1.18 1.72 30.35
N LEU A 367 -0.07 1.37 30.62
CA LEU A 367 -0.70 1.69 31.91
C LEU A 367 -0.10 0.80 33.00
N VAL A 368 0.29 1.37 34.13
CA VAL A 368 0.90 0.62 35.23
C VAL A 368 -0.12 -0.22 35.97
N ASN A 369 -1.27 0.38 36.30
CA ASN A 369 -2.35 -0.27 37.05
C ASN A 369 -3.62 -0.48 36.22
N GLY A 370 -3.57 -0.12 34.94
CA GLY A 370 -4.71 -0.17 34.03
C GLY A 370 -4.74 -1.43 33.17
N ASN A 371 -5.81 -1.56 32.38
CA ASN A 371 -5.96 -2.66 31.45
C ASN A 371 -5.16 -2.38 30.15
N ASN A 372 -4.10 -3.16 29.92
CA ASN A 372 -3.29 -3.11 28.69
C ASN A 372 -3.77 -4.10 27.61
N GLY A 373 -4.96 -4.70 27.78
CA GLY A 373 -5.53 -5.65 26.83
C GLY A 373 -4.61 -6.86 26.62
N LYS A 374 -4.19 -7.08 25.37
CA LYS A 374 -3.30 -8.21 25.02
C LYS A 374 -1.84 -8.02 25.45
N ALA A 375 -1.47 -6.82 25.89
CA ALA A 375 -0.16 -6.55 26.49
C ALA A 375 -0.15 -6.79 28.02
N THR A 376 -1.18 -7.43 28.57
CA THR A 376 -1.19 -7.84 29.99
C THR A 376 -0.04 -8.81 30.26
N PRO A 377 0.81 -8.55 31.27
CA PRO A 377 1.95 -9.40 31.57
C PRO A 377 1.51 -10.78 32.09
N PRO A 378 2.34 -11.83 31.92
CA PRO A 378 2.11 -13.13 32.54
C PRO A 378 2.04 -13.05 34.08
N ASP A 379 1.45 -14.07 34.72
CA ASP A 379 1.37 -14.14 36.18
C ASP A 379 2.75 -14.00 36.84
N GLY A 380 2.86 -13.10 37.82
CA GLY A 380 4.09 -12.83 38.55
C GLY A 380 5.11 -11.95 37.81
N LYS A 381 4.73 -11.35 36.68
CA LYS A 381 5.57 -10.44 35.90
C LYS A 381 4.98 -9.02 35.85
N GLY A 382 5.84 -8.02 35.80
CA GLY A 382 5.45 -6.62 35.65
C GLY A 382 5.23 -6.23 34.18
N ILE A 383 4.72 -5.03 33.94
CA ILE A 383 4.34 -4.55 32.60
C ILE A 383 5.52 -4.49 31.61
N PHE A 384 6.76 -4.40 32.09
CA PHE A 384 7.98 -4.41 31.27
C PHE A 384 8.80 -5.68 31.44
N TYR A 385 8.16 -6.84 31.64
CA TYR A 385 8.84 -8.13 31.86
C TYR A 385 9.82 -8.58 30.77
N GLN A 386 9.78 -7.93 29.61
CA GLN A 386 10.62 -8.19 28.46
C GLN A 386 11.90 -7.36 28.47
N ALA A 387 11.91 -6.25 29.21
CA ALA A 387 13.06 -5.38 29.33
C ALA A 387 13.99 -5.88 30.46
N PRO A 388 15.31 -5.74 30.32
CA PRO A 388 16.26 -6.20 31.31
C PRO A 388 16.18 -5.35 32.58
N ALA A 389 16.51 -5.96 33.72
CA ALA A 389 16.63 -5.26 34.99
C ALA A 389 17.55 -4.03 34.86
N GLY A 390 17.15 -2.93 35.48
CA GLY A 390 17.85 -1.65 35.42
C GLY A 390 17.51 -0.78 34.21
N THR A 391 16.66 -1.23 33.29
CA THR A 391 16.13 -0.35 32.24
C THR A 391 15.36 0.81 32.88
N MET A 392 15.65 2.03 32.43
CA MET A 392 14.99 3.24 32.92
C MET A 392 13.74 3.53 32.10
N VAL A 393 12.61 3.73 32.79
CA VAL A 393 11.34 4.14 32.21
C VAL A 393 10.88 5.43 32.87
N THR A 394 10.27 6.34 32.10
CA THR A 394 9.66 7.56 32.62
C THR A 394 8.24 7.27 33.06
N LEU A 395 7.88 7.77 34.24
CA LEU A 395 6.54 7.68 34.80
C LEU A 395 5.79 9.00 34.64
N MET A 396 4.54 8.91 34.21
CA MET A 396 3.63 10.05 34.16
C MET A 396 2.24 9.70 34.66
N ASP A 397 1.58 10.65 35.31
CA ASP A 397 0.15 10.60 35.57
C ASP A 397 -0.51 11.88 35.04
N PHE A 398 -1.18 11.76 33.90
CA PHE A 398 -1.61 12.89 33.07
C PHE A 398 -0.46 13.85 32.75
N ASN A 399 -0.45 15.05 33.33
CA ASN A 399 0.57 16.07 33.10
C ASN A 399 1.66 16.07 34.18
N LEU A 400 1.53 15.21 35.19
CA LEU A 400 2.51 15.09 36.27
C LEU A 400 3.64 14.14 35.84
N ASP A 401 4.86 14.67 35.79
CA ASP A 401 6.08 13.89 35.52
C ASP A 401 6.69 13.42 36.84
N TYR A 402 6.69 12.10 37.07
CA TYR A 402 7.34 11.48 38.24
C TYR A 402 8.84 11.22 38.00
N GLY A 403 9.33 11.47 36.79
CA GLY A 403 10.70 11.21 36.36
C GLY A 403 10.96 9.74 36.06
N GLU A 404 12.23 9.38 36.02
CA GLU A 404 12.66 8.04 35.61
C GLU A 404 12.70 7.07 36.80
N ARG A 405 12.31 5.82 36.56
CA ARG A 405 12.45 4.69 37.50
C ARG A 405 13.12 3.52 36.80
N ALA A 406 13.89 2.77 37.56
CA ALA A 406 14.43 1.50 37.10
C ALA A 406 13.37 0.40 37.20
N ILE A 407 13.49 -0.60 36.33
CA ILE A 407 12.71 -1.85 36.43
C ILE A 407 13.53 -2.96 37.09
N ASP A 408 12.85 -3.89 37.77
CA ASP A 408 13.47 -5.08 38.34
C ASP A 408 13.59 -6.25 37.34
N GLU A 409 14.11 -7.40 37.78
CA GLU A 409 14.27 -8.61 36.95
C GLU A 409 12.96 -9.23 36.46
N ASN A 410 11.83 -8.87 37.07
CA ASN A 410 10.50 -9.34 36.67
C ASN A 410 9.73 -8.28 35.87
N GLY A 411 10.33 -7.11 35.60
CA GLY A 411 9.72 -6.01 34.87
C GLY A 411 8.76 -5.15 35.71
N PHE A 412 8.84 -5.22 37.04
CA PHE A 412 8.14 -4.29 37.92
C PHE A 412 8.93 -2.98 38.03
N ILE A 413 8.19 -1.88 38.14
CA ILE A 413 8.77 -0.56 38.41
C ILE A 413 9.22 -0.52 39.87
N ILE A 414 10.45 -0.07 40.11
CA ILE A 414 11.00 0.09 41.46
C ILE A 414 10.60 1.47 42.00
N PRO A 415 9.67 1.57 42.97
CA PRO A 415 9.25 2.84 43.53
C PRO A 415 10.33 3.44 44.46
N TYR A 416 10.34 4.75 44.60
CA TYR A 416 11.09 5.38 45.69
C TYR A 416 10.41 5.14 47.05
N PRO A 417 11.16 5.19 48.17
CA PRO A 417 10.57 5.01 49.49
C PRO A 417 9.47 6.03 49.77
N GLY A 418 8.25 5.54 50.04
CA GLY A 418 7.08 6.39 50.33
C GLY A 418 6.33 6.92 49.10
N GLU A 419 6.73 6.50 47.89
CA GLU A 419 6.04 6.84 46.65
C GLU A 419 4.74 6.02 46.47
N ASP A 420 3.64 6.70 46.14
CA ASP A 420 2.36 6.06 45.82
C ASP A 420 2.21 5.93 44.30
N LEU A 421 2.29 4.69 43.80
CA LEU A 421 2.09 4.37 42.40
C LEU A 421 0.72 3.73 42.14
N SER A 422 -0.28 3.89 43.00
CA SER A 422 -1.59 3.22 42.87
C SER A 422 -2.56 3.86 41.86
N SER A 423 -2.19 5.00 41.26
CA SER A 423 -3.07 5.72 40.34
C SER A 423 -3.47 4.86 39.12
N PRO A 424 -4.76 4.77 38.77
CA PRO A 424 -5.23 3.98 37.63
C PRO A 424 -4.82 4.57 36.28
N THR A 425 -4.44 5.85 36.24
CA THR A 425 -4.06 6.61 35.05
C THR A 425 -2.55 6.74 34.89
N LEU A 426 -1.78 6.18 35.82
CA LEU A 426 -0.33 6.12 35.75
C LEU A 426 0.11 5.35 34.51
N VAL A 427 0.91 6.00 33.68
CA VAL A 427 1.56 5.43 32.51
C VAL A 427 3.07 5.41 32.71
N ALA A 428 3.70 4.41 32.11
CA ALA A 428 5.14 4.25 32.07
C ALA A 428 5.58 3.99 30.63
N GLY A 429 6.74 4.50 30.24
CA GLY A 429 7.26 4.35 28.89
C GLY A 429 8.63 5.00 28.71
N PHE A 430 9.09 5.13 27.47
CA PHE A 430 10.32 5.83 27.14
C PHE A 430 10.04 7.28 26.79
N TYR A 431 10.97 8.16 27.14
CA TYR A 431 10.87 9.57 26.78
C TYR A 431 11.99 9.97 25.84
N THR A 432 11.61 10.52 24.69
CA THR A 432 12.53 11.12 23.73
C THR A 432 12.24 12.62 23.67
N PRO A 433 13.22 13.49 23.95
CA PRO A 433 13.00 14.93 23.94
C PRO A 433 12.75 15.44 22.52
N SER A 434 11.70 16.25 22.37
CA SER A 434 11.41 16.94 21.12
C SER A 434 12.23 18.23 21.03
N ILE A 435 13.03 18.36 19.97
CA ILE A 435 13.90 19.52 19.74
C ILE A 435 13.45 20.21 18.46
N TYR A 436 13.04 21.47 18.58
CA TYR A 436 12.73 22.33 17.45
C TYR A 436 13.80 23.40 17.30
N ARG A 437 14.49 23.40 16.15
CA ARG A 437 15.54 24.36 15.84
C ARG A 437 15.10 25.28 14.69
N PRO A 438 14.54 26.46 15.00
CA PRO A 438 14.17 27.44 13.98
C PRO A 438 15.40 27.95 13.23
N PHE A 439 15.24 28.17 11.92
CA PHE A 439 16.24 28.86 11.12
C PHE A 439 16.07 30.37 11.25
N SER A 440 17.15 31.10 11.52
CA SER A 440 17.18 32.56 11.47
C SER A 440 17.47 33.01 10.04
N TYR A 441 16.50 33.67 9.38
CA TYR A 441 16.66 34.16 8.02
C TYR A 441 16.97 35.67 8.00
N PHE A 442 17.94 36.09 7.18
CA PHE A 442 18.18 37.50 6.86
C PHE A 442 18.31 37.69 5.33
N ASP A 443 17.42 38.50 4.75
CA ASP A 443 17.41 39.00 3.36
C ASP A 443 17.29 37.98 2.17
N ARG A 444 16.67 38.46 1.09
CA ARG A 444 16.30 37.76 -0.16
C ARG A 444 17.45 37.21 -1.01
N ASN A 445 18.70 37.54 -0.69
CA ASN A 445 19.85 37.38 -1.62
C ASN A 445 20.91 36.34 -1.22
N GLY A 446 20.60 35.41 -0.31
CA GLY A 446 21.51 34.28 -0.01
C GLY A 446 22.55 34.65 1.05
N ASP A 447 22.35 34.08 2.23
CA ASP A 447 22.81 34.67 3.47
C ASP A 447 23.95 33.87 4.08
N ARG A 448 25.18 34.22 3.68
CA ARG A 448 26.43 33.85 4.37
C ARG A 448 27.47 34.97 4.34
N THR A 449 27.06 36.21 4.11
CA THR A 449 27.99 37.33 3.93
C THR A 449 28.25 38.12 5.21
N LYS A 450 27.39 38.01 6.24
CA LYS A 450 27.57 38.68 7.54
C LYS A 450 27.27 37.76 8.72
N ARG A 451 27.90 38.04 9.86
CA ARG A 451 27.53 37.44 11.15
C ARG A 451 26.31 38.16 11.69
N ILE A 452 25.33 37.40 12.17
CA ILE A 452 24.07 37.90 12.72
C ILE A 452 24.05 37.73 14.24
N SER A 453 23.30 38.58 14.94
CA SER A 453 22.96 38.47 16.36
C SER A 453 21.47 38.21 16.50
N ILE A 454 21.07 37.15 17.21
CA ILE A 454 19.70 37.04 17.73
C ILE A 454 19.67 37.81 19.06
N ASP A 455 19.02 38.97 19.07
CA ASP A 455 18.96 39.83 20.25
C ASP A 455 17.85 39.41 21.20
N ARG A 456 16.74 38.92 20.63
CA ARG A 456 15.59 38.44 21.37
C ARG A 456 14.89 37.33 20.62
N ILE A 457 14.41 36.36 21.39
CA ILE A 457 13.45 35.37 20.90
C ILE A 457 12.22 35.41 21.80
N SER A 458 11.06 35.31 21.18
CA SER A 458 9.77 35.21 21.85
C SER A 458 9.05 33.96 21.34
N ILE A 459 8.53 33.17 22.25
CA ILE A 459 7.69 32.01 21.93
C ILE A 459 6.34 32.21 22.61
N ASN A 460 5.26 32.02 21.85
CA ASN A 460 3.91 31.96 22.37
C ASN A 460 3.50 30.50 22.47
N VAL A 461 3.17 30.06 23.68
CA VAL A 461 2.79 28.67 23.95
C VAL A 461 1.43 28.61 24.63
N GLU A 462 0.73 27.51 24.36
CA GLU A 462 -0.53 27.14 25.01
C GLU A 462 -0.41 25.72 25.58
N GLN A 463 -1.08 25.52 26.72
CA GLN A 463 -1.18 24.23 27.41
C GLN A 463 0.18 23.55 27.63
N ALA A 464 1.23 24.33 27.86
CA ALA A 464 2.58 23.79 27.94
C ALA A 464 2.93 23.35 29.37
N THR A 465 3.53 22.17 29.48
CA THR A 465 4.32 21.80 30.67
C THR A 465 5.75 22.31 30.50
N ASP A 466 6.66 21.94 31.40
CA ASP A 466 8.03 22.43 31.45
C ASP A 466 8.75 22.30 30.09
N PHE A 467 9.37 23.39 29.64
CA PHE A 467 10.12 23.44 28.38
C PHE A 467 11.34 24.35 28.49
N MET A 468 12.29 24.19 27.58
CA MET A 468 13.47 25.04 27.49
C MET A 468 13.43 25.88 26.22
N LEU A 469 13.86 27.13 26.34
CA LEU A 469 14.13 28.05 25.23
C LEU A 469 15.59 28.46 25.34
N GLY A 470 16.43 27.98 24.43
CA GLY A 470 17.88 28.02 24.58
C GLY A 470 18.32 27.43 25.92
N ASN A 471 19.04 28.22 26.71
CA ASN A 471 19.57 27.78 28.01
C ASN A 471 18.63 28.05 29.19
N LYS A 472 17.41 28.58 28.95
CA LYS A 472 16.47 28.92 30.02
C LYS A 472 15.32 27.91 30.07
N THR A 473 15.12 27.33 31.25
CA THR A 473 13.96 26.50 31.53
C THR A 473 12.79 27.35 32.03
N PHE A 474 11.62 27.11 31.46
CA PHE A 474 10.34 27.59 31.97
C PHE A 474 9.62 26.40 32.62
N THR A 475 9.31 26.53 33.90
CA THR A 475 8.76 25.46 34.74
C THR A 475 7.36 25.82 35.20
N THR A 476 6.49 24.82 35.27
CA THR A 476 5.16 24.88 35.90
C THR A 476 5.25 24.79 37.43
N SER A 477 6.27 24.08 37.93
CA SER A 477 6.49 23.89 39.37
C SER A 477 7.20 25.09 39.98
N VAL A 478 6.51 25.79 40.87
CA VAL A 478 7.10 26.82 41.74
C VAL A 478 7.67 26.18 43.00
N PHE A 479 8.70 26.80 43.59
CA PHE A 479 9.28 26.33 44.84
C PHE A 479 8.21 26.27 45.95
N GLY A 480 8.04 25.10 46.57
CA GLY A 480 7.02 24.87 47.60
C GLY A 480 5.65 24.44 47.08
N ALA A 481 5.49 24.19 45.77
CA ALA A 481 4.28 23.57 45.23
C ALA A 481 4.12 22.13 45.72
N ASP A 482 2.88 21.70 45.90
CA ASP A 482 2.53 20.31 46.22
C ASP A 482 2.73 19.44 44.97
N GLY A 483 3.66 18.48 45.05
CA GLY A 483 4.00 17.58 43.95
C GLY A 483 2.94 16.49 43.67
N THR A 484 1.87 16.43 44.46
CA THR A 484 0.75 15.48 44.24
C THR A 484 -0.37 16.07 43.38
N VAL A 485 -0.36 17.39 43.16
CA VAL A 485 -1.41 18.10 42.42
C VAL A 485 -0.97 18.29 40.97
N GLN A 486 -1.92 18.17 40.04
CA GLN A 486 -1.67 18.42 38.62
C GLN A 486 -1.11 19.84 38.38
N PRO A 487 -0.01 19.98 37.62
CA PRO A 487 0.61 21.28 37.41
C PRO A 487 -0.32 22.21 36.63
N LYS A 488 -0.27 23.51 36.97
CA LYS A 488 -0.92 24.53 36.14
C LYS A 488 -0.11 24.70 34.86
N LEU A 489 -0.73 24.41 33.72
CA LEU A 489 -0.11 24.57 32.41
C LEU A 489 0.24 26.03 32.13
N LEU A 490 1.33 26.21 31.38
CA LEU A 490 1.85 27.50 30.94
C LEU A 490 1.10 27.95 29.69
N ASP A 491 0.50 29.13 29.78
CA ASP A 491 -0.12 29.84 28.67
C ASP A 491 0.48 31.25 28.58
N GLY A 492 0.94 31.64 27.39
CA GLY A 492 1.36 33.00 27.09
C GLY A 492 2.73 33.11 26.42
N THR A 493 3.26 34.34 26.41
CA THR A 493 4.51 34.66 25.71
C THR A 493 5.71 34.62 26.64
N PHE A 494 6.68 33.77 26.30
CA PHE A 494 7.95 33.64 27.00
C PHE A 494 9.08 34.20 26.15
N ARG A 495 10.04 34.86 26.79
CA ARG A 495 11.11 35.57 26.09
C ARG A 495 12.45 35.32 26.74
N ILE A 496 13.47 35.23 25.90
CA ILE A 496 14.87 35.31 26.32
C ILE A 496 15.64 36.27 25.43
N ARG A 497 16.79 36.71 25.94
CA ARG A 497 17.80 37.40 25.15
C ARG A 497 18.99 36.49 25.00
N THR A 498 19.54 36.42 23.80
CA THR A 498 20.79 35.74 23.53
C THR A 498 21.88 36.77 23.28
N LEU A 499 23.13 36.39 23.57
CA LEU A 499 24.29 37.22 23.37
C LEU A 499 25.22 36.52 22.36
N GLY A 500 25.93 37.33 21.58
CA GLY A 500 26.92 36.85 20.63
C GLY A 500 26.44 36.93 19.18
N ARG A 501 27.41 36.87 18.27
CA ARG A 501 27.18 36.90 16.83
C ARG A 501 27.74 35.63 16.21
N SER A 502 26.96 34.99 15.35
CA SER A 502 27.39 33.81 14.61
C SER A 502 26.99 33.94 13.14
N TRP A 503 27.64 33.16 12.28
CA TRP A 503 27.21 33.00 10.90
C TRP A 503 25.90 32.20 10.81
N ASN A 504 25.70 31.26 11.73
CA ASN A 504 24.50 30.45 11.87
C ASN A 504 24.11 30.45 13.35
N GLN A 505 23.47 31.52 13.82
CA GLN A 505 22.97 31.56 15.18
C GLN A 505 21.62 30.84 15.23
N SER A 506 21.46 29.90 16.15
CA SER A 506 20.19 29.21 16.37
C SER A 506 19.87 29.17 17.86
N VAL A 507 18.58 29.11 18.18
CA VAL A 507 18.10 28.93 19.56
C VAL A 507 17.09 27.82 19.54
N ASP A 508 17.37 26.76 20.30
CA ASP A 508 16.53 25.58 20.30
C ASP A 508 15.35 25.76 21.26
N VAL A 509 14.18 25.28 20.84
CA VAL A 509 13.04 25.04 21.72
C VAL A 509 13.05 23.55 22.04
N ILE A 510 13.21 23.20 23.31
CA ILE A 510 13.37 21.81 23.72
C ILE A 510 12.26 21.47 24.71
N LYS A 511 11.45 20.47 24.36
CA LYS A 511 10.66 19.75 25.35
C LYS A 511 11.61 18.76 26.01
N HIS A 512 12.03 19.06 27.24
CA HIS A 512 13.07 18.32 27.97
C HIS A 512 12.53 17.38 29.04
N ARG A 513 11.25 17.54 29.39
CA ARG A 513 10.44 16.65 30.22
C ARG A 513 9.22 16.24 29.42
N PRO A 514 8.61 15.08 29.66
CA PRO A 514 7.39 14.72 28.95
C PRO A 514 6.22 15.65 29.31
N GLY A 515 5.16 15.59 28.52
CA GLY A 515 3.95 16.42 28.68
C GLY A 515 3.64 17.29 27.46
N PRO A 516 2.48 17.99 27.48
CA PRO A 516 2.02 18.79 26.35
C PRO A 516 2.89 20.02 26.12
N ILE A 517 2.95 20.45 24.86
CA ILE A 517 3.38 21.77 24.43
C ILE A 517 2.73 22.09 23.08
N THR A 518 1.99 23.19 23.02
CA THR A 518 1.50 23.76 21.75
C THR A 518 2.25 25.06 21.50
N VAL A 519 2.98 25.13 20.39
CA VAL A 519 3.68 26.35 19.98
C VAL A 519 2.82 27.07 18.94
N CYS A 520 2.26 28.22 19.34
CA CYS A 520 1.39 29.01 18.47
C CYS A 520 2.20 29.95 17.58
N GLU A 521 3.25 30.54 18.12
CA GLU A 521 4.10 31.50 17.40
C GLU A 521 5.53 31.46 17.92
N LEU A 522 6.49 31.62 17.01
CA LEU A 522 7.88 31.87 17.34
C LEU A 522 8.36 33.10 16.57
N SER A 523 8.90 34.08 17.30
CA SER A 523 9.35 35.35 16.77
C SER A 523 10.80 35.63 17.16
N LEU A 524 11.62 36.03 16.17
CA LEU A 524 13.05 36.30 16.30
C LEU A 524 13.32 37.79 16.00
N GLU A 525 14.01 38.47 16.91
CA GLU A 525 14.57 39.82 16.71
C GLU A 525 16.06 39.66 16.38
N VAL A 526 16.43 39.99 15.14
CA VAL A 526 17.78 39.77 14.60
C VAL A 526 18.43 41.11 14.26
N SER A 527 19.69 41.31 14.66
CA SER A 527 20.50 42.48 14.31
C SER A 527 21.81 42.12 13.62
N ASN A 528 22.36 43.12 12.90
CA ASN A 528 23.60 43.01 12.11
C ASN A 528 24.85 43.50 12.87
#